data_AF-A0A9E5BR68-F1
#
_entry.id   AF-A0A9E5BR68-F1
#
_cell.length_a   1.000
_cell.length_b   1.000
_cell.length_c   1.000
_cell.angle_alpha   90.00
_cell.angle_beta   90.00
_cell.angle_gamma   90.00
#
_symmetry.space_group_name_H-M   'P 1'
#
loop_
_entity.id
_entity.type
_entity.pdbx_description
1 polymer ?
#
loop_
_entity_poly.entity_id
_entity_poly.type
_entity_poly.pdbx_seq_one_letter_code
_entity_poly.pdbx_strand_id
1 'polypeptide(L)'
;MRILPNVPSLRTISIGAGLLALLLSATALALSPGKVSAHGVHVASEPPPNAVLEDSPDRIEITFSEPIEPAVSTILLFDQQGQEVTLGAFESFDDPQTMAVAVPDELESAIYTVIWRNLSTVDGHTWSGSFPFSILGPGGVAPTGEVAASLEQLAAPPSD
;
A
#
# COMPACT_ATOMS: atom_id res chain seq x y z
N MET A 1 66.78 38.81 38.02
CA MET A 1 66.81 38.14 36.71
C MET A 1 66.21 36.74 36.84
N ARG A 2 64.91 36.57 36.56
CA ARG A 2 64.31 35.26 36.27
C ARG A 2 63.03 35.48 35.45
N ILE A 3 63.15 35.21 34.15
CA ILE A 3 62.09 35.26 33.15
C ILE A 3 61.38 33.90 33.18
N LEU A 4 60.05 33.87 33.28
CA LEU A 4 59.26 32.67 32.96
C LEU A 4 58.77 32.80 31.51
N PRO A 5 59.02 31.81 30.64
CA PRO A 5 58.55 31.85 29.26
C PRO A 5 57.06 31.48 29.16
N ASN A 6 56.39 32.19 28.28
CA ASN A 6 55.04 31.94 27.79
C ASN A 6 55.04 30.67 26.92
N VAL A 7 54.11 29.73 27.17
CA VAL A 7 53.86 28.58 26.27
C VAL A 7 52.52 28.78 25.57
N PRO A 8 52.49 29.15 24.27
CA PRO A 8 51.27 29.07 23.49
C PRO A 8 51.06 27.63 23.02
N SER A 9 49.92 27.04 23.37
CA SER A 9 49.47 25.75 22.82
C SER A 9 48.89 25.96 21.42
N LEU A 10 49.64 25.52 20.40
CA LEU A 10 49.13 25.45 19.02
C LEU A 10 48.16 24.27 18.91
N ARG A 11 46.88 24.58 18.79
CA ARG A 11 45.86 23.64 18.32
C ARG A 11 46.02 23.46 16.82
N THR A 12 46.87 22.53 16.41
CA THR A 12 46.97 22.10 15.01
C THR A 12 45.75 21.22 14.71
N ILE A 13 44.66 21.81 14.25
CA ILE A 13 43.59 21.04 13.60
C ILE A 13 44.12 20.72 12.21
N SER A 14 44.68 19.52 12.07
CA SER A 14 45.26 19.02 10.83
C SER A 14 44.22 19.09 9.70
N ILE A 15 44.53 19.85 8.65
CA ILE A 15 43.70 20.01 7.44
C ILE A 15 43.26 18.65 6.86
N GLY A 16 44.08 17.60 7.02
CA GLY A 16 43.75 16.23 6.63
C GLY A 16 42.59 15.61 7.41
N ALA A 17 42.38 15.98 8.67
CA ALA A 17 41.23 15.51 9.46
C ALA A 17 39.92 16.16 8.99
N GLY A 18 39.98 17.42 8.53
CA GLY A 18 38.81 18.12 7.97
C GLY A 18 38.35 17.53 6.64
N LEU A 19 39.30 17.22 5.73
CA LEU A 19 39.01 16.58 4.45
C LEU A 19 38.45 15.15 4.61
N LEU A 20 39.01 14.37 5.55
CA LEU A 20 38.50 13.03 5.83
C LEU A 20 37.09 13.06 6.42
N ALA A 21 36.81 13.99 7.34
CA ALA A 21 35.48 14.15 7.93
C ALA A 21 34.43 14.62 6.89
N LEU A 22 34.82 15.50 5.96
CA LEU A 22 33.97 15.95 4.84
C LEU A 22 33.65 14.81 3.87
N LEU A 23 34.66 14.01 3.51
CA LEU A 23 34.46 12.84 2.65
C LEU A 23 33.54 11.84 3.34
N LEU A 24 33.78 11.50 4.61
CA LEU A 24 32.92 10.57 5.36
C LEU A 24 31.47 11.08 5.50
N SER A 25 31.26 12.38 5.71
CA SER A 25 29.91 12.96 5.75
C SER A 25 29.23 12.90 4.38
N ALA A 26 29.94 13.21 3.29
CA ALA A 26 29.39 13.15 1.95
C ALA A 26 28.99 11.71 1.57
N THR A 27 29.81 10.71 1.93
CA THR A 27 29.48 9.30 1.73
C THR A 27 28.28 8.88 2.59
N ALA A 28 28.17 9.34 3.83
CA ALA A 28 27.05 9.01 4.72
C ALA A 28 25.71 9.58 4.21
N LEU A 29 25.70 10.79 3.64
CA LEU A 29 24.50 11.36 3.01
C LEU A 29 24.12 10.63 1.71
N ALA A 30 25.11 10.16 0.94
CA ALA A 30 24.89 9.38 -0.28
C ALA A 30 24.37 7.95 -0.01
N LEU A 31 24.58 7.40 1.19
CA LEU A 31 24.11 6.08 1.62
C LEU A 31 22.77 6.12 2.37
N SER A 32 22.01 7.21 2.28
CA SER A 32 20.66 7.26 2.84
C SER A 32 19.84 6.11 2.24
N PRO A 33 19.41 5.11 3.04
CA PRO A 33 18.62 4.00 2.51
C PRO A 33 17.35 4.59 1.91
N GLY A 34 17.16 4.40 0.60
CA GLY A 34 15.87 4.65 -0.02
C GLY A 34 14.82 3.79 0.68
N LYS A 35 13.60 4.29 0.82
CA LYS A 35 12.47 3.45 1.24
C LYS A 35 12.26 2.40 0.15
N VAL A 36 12.85 1.22 0.32
CA VAL A 36 12.49 0.04 -0.46
C VAL A 36 11.16 -0.42 0.13
N SER A 37 10.05 -0.09 -0.55
CA SER A 37 8.78 -0.76 -0.26
C SER A 37 8.98 -2.18 -0.74
N ALA A 38 9.23 -3.11 0.18
CA ALA A 38 9.70 -4.43 -0.18
C ALA A 38 8.60 -5.33 -0.74
N HIS A 39 7.35 -4.89 -0.76
CA HIS A 39 6.18 -5.75 -0.96
C HIS A 39 5.12 -5.04 -1.81
N GLY A 40 4.37 -5.80 -2.60
CA GLY A 40 3.20 -5.34 -3.36
C GLY A 40 1.98 -5.05 -2.48
N VAL A 41 2.07 -4.09 -1.56
CA VAL A 41 0.95 -3.72 -0.68
C VAL A 41 -0.05 -2.79 -1.39
N HIS A 42 -1.31 -2.78 -0.93
CA HIS A 42 -2.34 -1.85 -1.39
C HIS A 42 -1.94 -0.39 -1.11
N VAL A 43 -1.99 0.45 -2.14
CA VAL A 43 -1.66 1.89 -2.08
C VAL A 43 -2.90 2.75 -2.24
N ALA A 44 -3.75 2.41 -3.20
CA ALA A 44 -4.99 3.13 -3.50
C ALA A 44 -6.00 2.17 -4.13
N SER A 45 -7.29 2.53 -4.05
CA SER A 45 -8.35 1.83 -4.77
C SER A 45 -9.49 2.77 -5.15
N GLU A 46 -10.24 2.36 -6.15
CA GLU A 46 -11.53 2.91 -6.52
C GLU A 46 -12.54 1.74 -6.54
N PRO A 47 -13.54 1.70 -5.65
CA PRO A 47 -13.78 2.64 -4.55
C PRO A 47 -12.67 2.67 -3.48
N PRO A 48 -12.43 3.82 -2.81
CA PRO A 48 -11.50 3.88 -1.70
C PRO A 48 -12.04 3.12 -0.47
N PRO A 49 -11.16 2.66 0.45
CA PRO A 49 -11.60 2.00 1.68
C PRO A 49 -12.58 2.86 2.48
N ASN A 50 -13.69 2.24 2.91
CA ASN A 50 -14.80 2.86 3.62
C ASN A 50 -15.58 3.91 2.81
N ALA A 51 -15.50 3.86 1.47
CA ALA A 51 -16.34 4.69 0.63
C ALA A 51 -17.83 4.46 0.91
N VAL A 52 -18.60 5.53 0.79
CA VAL A 52 -20.07 5.52 0.85
C VAL A 52 -20.54 6.08 -0.49
N LEU A 53 -21.05 5.20 -1.34
CA LEU A 53 -21.43 5.50 -2.72
C LEU A 53 -22.94 5.71 -2.81
N GLU A 54 -23.38 6.65 -3.64
CA GLU A 54 -24.79 6.82 -3.98
C GLU A 54 -25.27 5.74 -4.95
N ASP A 55 -24.39 5.31 -5.85
CA ASP A 55 -24.66 4.37 -6.94
C ASP A 55 -23.62 3.24 -6.96
N SER A 56 -23.96 2.13 -7.63
CA SER A 56 -23.04 1.03 -7.89
C SER A 56 -21.84 1.51 -8.72
N PRO A 57 -20.59 1.14 -8.36
CA PRO A 57 -19.44 1.42 -9.21
C PRO A 57 -19.45 0.50 -10.44
N ASP A 58 -18.93 0.98 -11.57
CA ASP A 58 -18.80 0.18 -12.79
C ASP A 58 -17.65 -0.86 -12.70
N ARG A 59 -16.66 -0.60 -11.84
CA ARG A 59 -15.48 -1.46 -11.64
C ARG A 59 -14.90 -1.30 -10.24
N ILE A 60 -14.10 -2.28 -9.84
CA ILE A 60 -13.21 -2.20 -8.68
C ILE A 60 -11.78 -2.18 -9.19
N GLU A 61 -11.00 -1.17 -8.79
CA GLU A 61 -9.62 -0.95 -9.18
C GLU A 61 -8.73 -0.85 -7.94
N ILE A 62 -7.57 -1.50 -7.96
CA ILE A 62 -6.61 -1.53 -6.85
C ILE A 62 -5.21 -1.26 -7.41
N THR A 63 -4.55 -0.23 -6.89
CA THR A 63 -3.15 0.10 -7.17
C THR A 63 -2.25 -0.39 -6.04
N PHE A 64 -1.15 -1.02 -6.41
CA PHE A 64 -0.16 -1.61 -5.50
C PHE A 64 1.17 -0.83 -5.52
N SER A 65 1.99 -1.02 -4.49
CA SER A 65 3.32 -0.38 -4.41
C SER A 65 4.38 -1.00 -5.32
N GLU A 66 4.10 -2.18 -5.89
CA GLU A 66 4.97 -2.87 -6.83
C GLU A 66 4.16 -3.44 -8.02
N PRO A 67 4.80 -3.67 -9.18
CA PRO A 67 4.20 -4.40 -10.28
C PRO A 67 3.79 -5.83 -9.89
N ILE A 68 2.59 -6.25 -10.29
CA ILE A 68 2.03 -7.56 -9.95
C ILE A 68 1.92 -8.48 -11.17
N GLU A 69 1.76 -9.80 -10.95
CA GLU A 69 1.43 -10.78 -11.98
C GLU A 69 -0.10 -10.95 -12.04
N PRO A 70 -0.80 -10.34 -13.01
CA PRO A 70 -2.26 -10.32 -13.03
C PRO A 70 -2.86 -11.72 -13.23
N ALA A 71 -2.17 -12.63 -13.94
CA ALA A 71 -2.69 -13.95 -14.25
C ALA A 71 -2.90 -14.86 -13.02
N VAL A 72 -2.29 -14.53 -11.89
CA VAL A 72 -2.40 -15.29 -10.62
C VAL A 72 -2.84 -14.40 -9.44
N SER A 73 -3.20 -13.15 -9.71
CA SER A 73 -3.76 -12.22 -8.73
C SER A 73 -5.29 -12.27 -8.78
N THR A 74 -5.96 -11.95 -7.68
CA THR A 74 -7.42 -12.07 -7.54
C THR A 74 -8.05 -10.87 -6.85
N ILE A 75 -9.23 -10.45 -7.32
CA ILE A 75 -10.17 -9.58 -6.60
C ILE A 75 -11.47 -10.37 -6.43
N LEU A 76 -11.98 -10.40 -5.21
CA LEU A 76 -13.27 -10.97 -4.86
C LEU A 76 -14.12 -9.91 -4.17
N LEU A 77 -15.44 -9.97 -4.37
CA LEU A 77 -16.39 -9.09 -3.73
C LEU A 77 -17.38 -9.92 -2.93
N PHE A 78 -17.61 -9.55 -1.67
CA PHE A 78 -18.60 -10.19 -0.81
C PHE A 78 -19.63 -9.16 -0.34
N ASP A 79 -20.89 -9.56 -0.27
CA ASP A 79 -21.94 -8.77 0.36
C ASP A 79 -21.88 -8.87 1.90
N GLN A 80 -22.74 -8.11 2.56
CA GLN A 80 -22.87 -8.10 4.03
C GLN A 80 -23.37 -9.44 4.62
N GLN A 81 -23.93 -10.34 3.81
CA GLN A 81 -24.29 -11.71 4.19
C GLN A 81 -23.13 -12.70 3.99
N GLY A 82 -21.97 -12.22 3.55
CA GLY A 82 -20.80 -13.05 3.24
C GLY A 82 -21.01 -13.91 1.99
N GLN A 83 -21.94 -13.56 1.11
CA GLN A 83 -22.11 -14.21 -0.18
C GLN A 83 -21.20 -13.53 -1.21
N GLU A 84 -20.52 -14.34 -2.02
CA GLU A 84 -19.68 -13.83 -3.10
C GLU A 84 -20.56 -13.22 -4.19
N VAL A 85 -20.26 -11.97 -4.54
CA VAL A 85 -20.84 -11.26 -5.68
C VAL A 85 -20.01 -11.59 -6.90
N THR A 86 -20.69 -12.01 -7.98
CA THR A 86 -20.00 -12.36 -9.23
C THR A 86 -19.46 -11.10 -9.89
N LEU A 87 -18.15 -11.07 -10.12
CA LEU A 87 -17.47 -10.00 -10.84
C LEU A 87 -17.23 -10.39 -12.30
N GLY A 88 -16.98 -9.37 -13.13
CA GLY A 88 -16.63 -9.53 -14.53
C GLY A 88 -15.18 -9.96 -14.74
N ALA A 89 -14.73 -9.87 -15.99
CA ALA A 89 -13.35 -10.19 -16.35
C ALA A 89 -12.37 -9.16 -15.77
N PHE A 90 -11.11 -9.59 -15.59
CA PHE A 90 -10.00 -8.67 -15.36
C PHE A 90 -9.88 -7.70 -16.51
N GLU A 91 -9.86 -6.42 -16.18
CA GLU A 91 -9.57 -5.35 -17.11
C GLU A 91 -8.08 -5.07 -17.05
N SER A 92 -7.41 -5.19 -18.21
CA SER A 92 -6.01 -4.80 -18.32
C SER A 92 -5.93 -3.28 -18.42
N PHE A 93 -5.21 -2.68 -17.48
CA PHE A 93 -4.76 -1.28 -17.58
C PHE A 93 -3.29 -1.25 -18.00
N ASP A 94 -2.85 -0.17 -18.65
CA ASP A 94 -1.45 -0.01 -19.10
C ASP A 94 -0.45 0.09 -17.93
N ASP A 95 -0.94 0.16 -16.68
CA ASP A 95 -0.15 0.23 -15.46
C ASP A 95 0.07 -1.16 -14.85
N PRO A 96 1.32 -1.65 -14.79
CA PRO A 96 1.62 -2.97 -14.23
C PRO A 96 1.43 -3.07 -12.70
N GLN A 97 1.19 -1.94 -12.01
CA GLN A 97 0.90 -1.89 -10.58
C GLN A 97 -0.59 -1.89 -10.26
N THR A 98 -1.46 -1.92 -11.27
CA THR A 98 -2.90 -1.77 -11.09
C THR A 98 -3.64 -3.00 -11.59
N MET A 99 -4.62 -3.46 -10.81
CA MET A 99 -5.56 -4.52 -11.18
C MET A 99 -6.97 -3.99 -11.09
N ALA A 100 -7.79 -4.35 -12.07
CA ALA A 100 -9.18 -3.94 -12.11
C ALA A 100 -10.09 -5.07 -12.59
N VAL A 101 -11.33 -5.05 -12.10
CA VAL A 101 -12.38 -6.01 -12.45
C VAL A 101 -13.68 -5.26 -12.64
N ALA A 102 -14.40 -5.59 -13.70
CA ALA A 102 -15.72 -5.02 -13.96
C ALA A 102 -16.75 -5.49 -12.92
N VAL A 103 -17.70 -4.61 -12.59
CA VAL A 103 -18.89 -4.93 -11.79
C VAL A 103 -20.07 -4.96 -12.78
N PRO A 104 -20.44 -6.13 -13.33
CA PRO A 104 -21.33 -6.20 -14.48
C PRO A 104 -22.80 -5.96 -14.12
N ASP A 105 -23.17 -6.22 -12.87
CA ASP A 105 -24.52 -6.09 -12.36
C ASP A 105 -24.61 -4.93 -11.37
N GLU A 106 -25.75 -4.25 -11.34
CA GLU A 106 -26.00 -3.18 -10.38
C GLU A 106 -26.05 -3.76 -8.96
N LEU A 107 -25.18 -3.23 -8.09
CA LEU A 107 -25.12 -3.63 -6.70
C LEU A 107 -26.24 -2.99 -5.88
N GLU A 108 -26.89 -3.80 -5.04
CA GLU A 108 -27.92 -3.33 -4.12
C GLU A 108 -27.34 -2.45 -2.99
N SER A 109 -28.21 -1.74 -2.27
CA SER A 109 -27.83 -1.01 -1.06
C SER A 109 -27.36 -1.96 0.04
N ALA A 110 -26.04 -2.08 0.22
CA ALA A 110 -25.43 -2.91 1.24
C ALA A 110 -24.01 -2.43 1.59
N ILE A 111 -23.43 -3.06 2.60
CA ILE A 111 -21.99 -3.04 2.83
C ILE A 111 -21.37 -4.17 2.00
N TYR A 112 -20.32 -3.84 1.27
CA TYR A 112 -19.54 -4.79 0.48
C TYR A 112 -18.11 -4.86 0.99
N THR A 113 -17.50 -6.03 0.89
CA THR A 113 -16.10 -6.27 1.24
C THR A 113 -15.34 -6.69 0.00
N VAL A 114 -14.37 -5.88 -0.40
CA VAL A 114 -13.37 -6.26 -1.40
C VAL A 114 -12.30 -7.07 -0.70
N ILE A 115 -12.00 -8.26 -1.22
CA ILE A 115 -10.86 -9.07 -0.80
C ILE A 115 -9.93 -9.18 -2.00
N TRP A 116 -8.64 -8.93 -1.79
CA TRP A 116 -7.65 -9.04 -2.85
C TRP A 116 -6.48 -9.92 -2.42
N ARG A 117 -5.85 -10.52 -3.43
CA ARG A 117 -4.59 -11.22 -3.32
C ARG A 117 -3.76 -10.91 -4.57
N ASN A 118 -2.49 -10.63 -4.41
CA ASN A 118 -1.58 -10.41 -5.53
C ASN A 118 -0.31 -11.23 -5.40
N LEU A 119 0.46 -11.27 -6.49
CA LEU A 119 1.83 -11.76 -6.54
C LEU A 119 2.71 -10.64 -7.10
N SER A 120 3.69 -10.15 -6.34
CA SER A 120 4.65 -9.17 -6.85
C SER A 120 5.60 -9.83 -7.85
N THR A 121 5.84 -9.15 -8.97
CA THR A 121 6.83 -9.57 -9.97
C THR A 121 8.25 -9.16 -9.60
N VAL A 122 8.41 -8.33 -8.56
CA VAL A 122 9.70 -7.82 -8.10
C VAL A 122 10.34 -8.78 -7.10
N ASP A 123 9.59 -9.16 -6.05
CA ASP A 123 10.09 -10.01 -4.97
C ASP A 123 9.53 -11.45 -4.98
N GLY A 124 8.48 -11.71 -5.77
CA GLY A 124 7.85 -13.03 -5.88
C GLY A 124 6.97 -13.40 -4.69
N HIS A 125 6.66 -12.48 -3.78
CA HIS A 125 5.80 -12.74 -2.63
C HIS A 125 4.33 -12.47 -2.94
N THR A 126 3.47 -13.26 -2.29
CA THR A 126 2.04 -13.02 -2.28
C THR A 126 1.68 -12.05 -1.17
N TRP A 127 0.85 -11.06 -1.47
CA TRP A 127 0.15 -10.27 -0.45
C TRP A 127 -1.36 -10.38 -0.59
N SER A 128 -2.07 -10.18 0.52
CA SER A 128 -3.52 -10.16 0.57
C SER A 128 -4.01 -9.08 1.52
N GLY A 129 -5.26 -8.68 1.33
CA GLY A 129 -5.91 -7.68 2.15
C GLY A 129 -7.39 -7.59 1.85
N SER A 130 -8.07 -6.73 2.59
CA SER A 130 -9.46 -6.38 2.31
C SER A 130 -9.76 -4.94 2.68
N PHE A 131 -10.84 -4.42 2.12
CA PHE A 131 -11.43 -3.17 2.55
C PHE A 131 -12.94 -3.17 2.26
N PRO A 132 -13.74 -2.48 3.09
CA PRO A 132 -15.16 -2.34 2.84
C PRO A 132 -15.44 -1.11 1.95
N PHE A 133 -16.58 -1.13 1.28
CA PHE A 133 -17.30 0.07 0.84
C PHE A 133 -18.80 -0.16 1.04
N SER A 134 -19.62 0.88 0.88
CA SER A 134 -21.06 0.78 1.03
C SER A 134 -21.81 1.52 -0.06
N ILE A 135 -23.00 1.04 -0.40
CA ILE A 135 -23.93 1.70 -1.31
C ILE A 135 -25.15 2.15 -0.49
N LEU A 136 -25.53 3.41 -0.66
CA LEU A 136 -26.65 4.01 0.04
C LEU A 136 -27.99 3.44 -0.45
N GLY A 137 -28.92 3.32 0.49
CA GLY A 137 -30.31 3.02 0.19
C GLY A 137 -31.10 4.23 -0.30
N PRO A 138 -32.36 4.02 -0.71
CA PRO A 138 -33.24 5.09 -1.17
C PRO A 138 -33.27 6.27 -0.20
N GLY A 139 -33.05 7.49 -0.72
CA GLY A 139 -33.01 8.71 0.09
C GLY A 139 -31.71 8.92 0.87
N GLY A 140 -30.63 8.21 0.52
CA GLY A 140 -29.30 8.40 1.11
C GLY A 140 -29.14 7.70 2.47
N VAL A 141 -29.96 6.69 2.75
CA VAL A 141 -29.91 5.98 4.03
C VAL A 141 -28.74 4.99 4.02
N ALA A 142 -27.82 5.13 4.98
CA ALA A 142 -26.69 4.22 5.10
C ALA A 142 -27.16 2.79 5.46
N PRO A 143 -26.60 1.75 4.83
CA PRO A 143 -26.92 0.37 5.18
C PRO A 143 -26.46 0.04 6.61
N THR A 144 -27.28 -0.72 7.32
CA THR A 144 -26.95 -1.24 8.66
C THR A 144 -26.51 -2.69 8.55
N GLY A 145 -25.29 -3.00 8.95
CA GLY A 145 -24.74 -4.35 8.95
C GLY A 145 -23.35 -4.39 9.59
N GLU A 146 -22.92 -5.58 10.01
CA GLU A 146 -21.57 -5.83 10.53
C GLU A 146 -20.85 -6.76 9.55
N VAL A 147 -19.58 -6.49 9.26
CA VAL A 147 -18.76 -7.32 8.36
C VAL A 147 -18.56 -8.70 8.99
N ALA A 148 -18.78 -9.78 8.23
CA ALA A 148 -18.64 -11.14 8.74
C ALA A 148 -17.18 -11.46 9.12
N ALA A 149 -16.95 -11.94 10.34
CA ALA A 149 -15.61 -12.27 10.88
C ALA A 149 -14.78 -13.24 10.01
N SER A 150 -15.44 -14.07 9.19
CA SER A 150 -14.76 -14.98 8.26
C SER A 150 -14.04 -14.26 7.11
N LEU A 151 -14.47 -13.05 6.75
CA LEU A 151 -13.85 -12.25 5.69
C LEU A 151 -12.51 -11.65 6.14
N GLU A 152 -12.34 -11.39 7.43
CA GLU A 152 -11.06 -10.94 7.99
C GLU A 152 -9.96 -12.00 7.84
N GLN A 153 -10.31 -13.29 7.98
CA GLN A 153 -9.35 -14.38 7.82
C GLN A 153 -8.91 -14.58 6.36
N LEU A 154 -9.81 -14.33 5.40
CA LEU A 154 -9.48 -14.35 3.97
C LEU A 154 -8.56 -13.17 3.57
N ALA A 155 -8.64 -12.07 4.33
CA ALA A 155 -7.88 -10.85 4.11
C ALA A 155 -6.50 -10.84 4.80
N ALA A 156 -6.23 -11.79 5.68
CA ALA A 156 -4.98 -11.81 6.43
C ALA A 156 -3.79 -12.00 5.47
N PRO A 157 -2.68 -11.25 5.65
CA PRO A 157 -1.45 -11.53 4.92
C PRO A 157 -0.97 -12.95 5.24
N PRO A 158 -0.30 -13.63 4.30
CA PRO A 158 0.32 -14.92 4.59
C PRO A 158 1.30 -14.76 5.76
N SER A 159 1.29 -15.72 6.68
CA SER A 159 2.31 -15.80 7.73
C SER A 159 3.61 -16.29 7.11
N ASP A 160 4.67 -15.46 7.20
CA ASP A 160 6.05 -15.79 6.82
C ASP A 160 6.58 -17.08 7.46
#